data_AF-A0A958HUY2-F1
#
_entry.id   AF-A0A958HUY2-F1
#
_cell.length_a   1.000
_cell.length_b   1.000
_cell.length_c   1.000
_cell.angle_alpha   90.00
_cell.angle_beta   90.00
_cell.angle_gamma   90.00
#
_symmetry.space_group_name_H-M   'P 1'
#
loop_
_entity.id
_entity.type
_entity.pdbx_description
1 polymer ?
#
loop_
_entity_poly.entity_id
_entity_poly.type
_entity_poly.pdbx_seq_one_letter_code
_entity_poly.pdbx_strand_id
1 'polypeptide(L)'
;MLGKRIKKKLGIIKKTEILLRLVQDDQPLDDIYQQLTAPQMQDLRNYLEQQIVHFSALRDEEPLTVATIKAKLEPVPNYYHNQYCREPLEACINETCMASNPSCFSNKMKTQLKVTLAILRTYLTPVEKETPQPGL
;
A
#
# COMPACT_ATOMS: atom_id res chain seq x y z
N MET A 1 1.55 22.28 27.43
CA MET A 1 1.66 21.98 25.98
C MET A 1 0.50 21.06 25.60
N LEU A 2 -0.47 21.53 24.82
CA LEU A 2 -1.53 20.64 24.30
C LEU A 2 -0.89 19.66 23.31
N GLY A 3 -0.82 18.38 23.68
CA GLY A 3 -0.38 17.33 22.78
C GLY A 3 -1.28 17.29 21.56
N LYS A 4 -0.75 17.64 20.38
CA LYS A 4 -1.44 17.43 19.11
C LYS A 4 -1.81 15.94 19.03
N ARG A 5 -3.10 15.62 19.10
CA ARG A 5 -3.59 14.24 18.89
C ARG A 5 -3.17 13.80 17.50
N ILE A 6 -2.20 12.87 17.42
CA ILE A 6 -1.79 12.26 16.16
C ILE A 6 -3.01 11.51 15.61
N LYS A 7 -3.49 11.93 14.43
CA LYS A 7 -4.62 11.28 13.76
C LYS A 7 -4.18 9.90 13.30
N LYS A 8 -4.77 8.85 13.86
CA LYS A 8 -4.43 7.45 13.52
C LYS A 8 -4.98 7.00 12.16
N LYS A 9 -6.10 7.58 11.70
CA LYS A 9 -6.77 7.19 10.46
C LYS A 9 -6.67 8.27 9.40
N LEU A 10 -6.57 7.84 8.15
CA LEU A 10 -6.70 8.69 6.98
C LEU A 10 -8.19 8.86 6.65
N GLY A 11 -8.64 10.10 6.46
CA GLY A 11 -10.04 10.37 6.13
C GLY A 11 -10.41 9.79 4.76
N ILE A 12 -11.67 9.40 4.58
CA ILE A 12 -12.14 8.78 3.34
C ILE A 12 -11.89 9.66 2.11
N ILE A 13 -12.10 10.98 2.22
CA ILE A 13 -11.85 11.94 1.15
C ILE A 13 -10.41 11.84 0.63
N LYS A 14 -9.44 11.72 1.55
CA LYS A 14 -8.02 11.61 1.19
C LYS A 14 -7.68 10.25 0.58
N LYS A 15 -8.32 9.17 1.04
CA LYS A 15 -8.21 7.84 0.44
C LYS A 15 -8.74 7.84 -1.00
N THR A 16 -9.89 8.48 -1.23
CA THR A 16 -10.47 8.64 -2.57
C THR A 16 -9.59 9.50 -3.47
N GLU A 17 -9.04 10.62 -2.97
CA GLU A 17 -8.09 11.45 -3.74
C GLU A 17 -6.89 10.62 -4.22
N ILE A 18 -6.33 9.75 -3.37
CA ILE A 18 -5.21 8.87 -3.74
C ILE A 18 -5.64 7.88 -4.83
N LEU A 19 -6.81 7.26 -4.71
CA LEU A 19 -7.33 6.36 -5.76
C LEU A 19 -7.52 7.08 -7.09
N LEU A 20 -8.08 8.29 -7.07
CA LEU A 20 -8.28 9.07 -8.29
C LEU A 20 -6.95 9.42 -8.96
N ARG A 21 -5.93 9.81 -8.18
CA ARG A 21 -4.58 10.06 -8.71
C ARG A 21 -3.94 8.82 -9.32
N LEU A 22 -4.26 7.62 -8.82
CA LEU A 22 -3.77 6.37 -9.41
C LEU A 22 -4.41 6.05 -10.76
N VAL A 23 -5.66 6.44 -10.96
CA VAL A 23 -6.38 6.26 -12.24
C VAL A 23 -5.89 7.26 -13.29
N GLN A 24 -5.49 8.47 -12.88
CA GLN A 24 -5.07 9.56 -13.76
C GLN A 24 -3.61 9.46 -14.25
N ASP A 25 -3.01 8.27 -14.18
CA ASP A 25 -1.65 7.86 -14.61
C ASP A 25 -0.70 9.01 -15.03
N ASP A 26 0.04 9.55 -14.05
CA ASP A 26 1.40 10.16 -14.19
C ASP A 26 1.91 10.83 -12.89
N GLN A 27 1.10 10.85 -11.82
CA GLN A 27 1.46 11.58 -10.60
C GLN A 27 2.27 10.69 -9.65
N PRO A 28 3.56 11.01 -9.37
CA PRO A 28 4.31 10.34 -8.32
C PRO A 28 3.60 10.59 -6.98
N LEU A 29 3.37 9.53 -6.21
CA LEU A 29 2.68 9.61 -4.90
C LEU A 29 3.65 9.88 -3.74
N ASP A 30 4.92 10.17 -4.04
CA ASP A 30 5.95 10.43 -3.04
C ASP A 30 5.62 11.68 -2.19
N ASP A 31 4.97 12.68 -2.79
CA ASP A 31 4.47 13.88 -2.11
C ASP A 31 3.40 13.54 -1.06
N ILE A 32 2.55 12.55 -1.34
CA ILE A 32 1.50 12.10 -0.44
C ILE A 32 2.13 11.39 0.75
N TYR A 33 3.08 10.48 0.53
CA TYR A 33 3.70 9.74 1.63
C TYR A 33 4.44 10.66 2.60
N GLN A 34 5.04 11.75 2.12
CA GLN A 34 5.74 12.71 3.00
C GLN A 34 4.79 13.42 3.99
N GLN A 35 3.50 13.48 3.68
CA GLN A 35 2.49 14.15 4.51
C GLN A 35 1.77 13.19 5.47
N LEU A 36 1.96 11.88 5.32
CA LEU A 36 1.30 10.88 6.15
C LEU A 36 2.16 10.52 7.36
N THR A 37 1.50 10.40 8.51
CA THR A 37 2.08 9.76 9.69
C THR A 37 2.15 8.24 9.50
N ALA A 38 3.03 7.56 10.25
CA ALA A 38 3.13 6.10 10.26
C ALA A 38 1.77 5.37 10.38
N PRO A 39 0.88 5.72 11.35
CA PRO A 39 -0.45 5.14 11.44
C PRO A 39 -1.31 5.35 10.18
N GLN A 40 -1.23 6.54 9.56
CA GLN A 40 -1.99 6.85 8.36
C GLN A 40 -1.49 6.08 7.13
N MET A 41 -0.18 5.82 7.04
CA MET A 41 0.38 4.96 6.00
C MET A 41 -0.10 3.52 6.15
N GLN A 42 -0.14 2.99 7.38
CA GLN A 42 -0.66 1.65 7.65
C GLN A 42 -2.16 1.56 7.30
N ASP A 43 -2.95 2.56 7.69
CA ASP A 43 -4.39 2.64 7.37
C ASP A 43 -4.63 2.76 5.85
N LEU A 44 -3.77 3.49 5.13
CA LEU A 44 -3.81 3.56 3.68
C LEU A 44 -3.48 2.19 3.05
N ARG A 45 -2.40 1.52 3.49
CA ARG A 45 -2.05 0.19 3.00
C ARG A 45 -3.20 -0.79 3.18
N ASN A 46 -3.76 -0.87 4.39
CA ASN A 46 -4.90 -1.76 4.68
C ASN A 46 -6.10 -1.47 3.77
N TYR A 47 -6.39 -0.20 3.52
CA TYR A 47 -7.45 0.20 2.62
C TYR A 47 -7.18 -0.25 1.17
N LEU A 48 -5.97 -0.04 0.66
CA LEU A 48 -5.61 -0.43 -0.71
C LEU A 48 -5.60 -1.96 -0.88
N GLU A 49 -5.14 -2.72 0.12
CA GLU A 49 -5.24 -4.18 0.14
C GLU A 49 -6.70 -4.63 -0.01
N GLN A 50 -7.63 -3.98 0.71
CA GLN A 50 -9.07 -4.27 0.58
C GLN A 50 -9.62 -3.92 -0.81
N GLN A 51 -9.16 -2.83 -1.43
CA GLN A 51 -9.56 -2.48 -2.79
C GLN A 51 -9.05 -3.51 -3.80
N ILE A 52 -7.82 -3.99 -3.67
CA ILE A 52 -7.28 -5.05 -4.54
C ILE A 52 -8.13 -6.33 -4.42
N VAL A 53 -8.42 -6.77 -3.19
CA VAL A 53 -9.28 -7.95 -2.97
C VAL A 53 -10.64 -7.72 -3.64
N HIS A 54 -11.24 -6.55 -3.43
CA HIS A 54 -12.52 -6.22 -4.04
C HIS A 54 -12.48 -6.26 -5.58
N PHE A 55 -11.52 -5.60 -6.21
CA PHE A 55 -11.42 -5.59 -7.68
C PHE A 55 -11.05 -6.96 -8.27
N SER A 56 -10.18 -7.72 -7.59
CA SER A 56 -9.86 -9.08 -8.02
C SER A 56 -11.08 -10.00 -7.99
N ALA A 57 -11.95 -9.85 -6.98
CA ALA A 57 -13.20 -10.61 -6.90
C ALA A 57 -14.20 -10.26 -8.02
N LEU A 58 -14.07 -9.08 -8.64
CA LEU A 58 -14.93 -8.67 -9.75
C LEU A 58 -14.38 -9.09 -11.12
N ARG A 59 -13.08 -9.39 -11.23
CA ARG A 59 -12.39 -9.57 -12.52
C ARG A 59 -11.77 -10.95 -12.71
N ASP A 60 -11.20 -11.52 -11.67
CA ASP A 60 -10.37 -12.71 -11.77
C ASP A 60 -11.20 -13.97 -11.48
N GLU A 61 -10.91 -15.06 -12.17
CA GLU A 61 -11.52 -16.38 -11.88
C GLU A 61 -11.13 -16.88 -10.48
N GLU A 62 -9.89 -16.57 -10.05
CA GLU A 62 -9.36 -16.84 -8.72
C GLU A 62 -9.01 -15.53 -8.01
N PRO A 63 -9.91 -15.01 -7.14
CA PRO A 63 -9.70 -13.73 -6.47
C PRO A 63 -8.49 -13.74 -5.52
N LEU A 64 -7.79 -12.60 -5.44
CA LEU A 64 -6.68 -12.43 -4.53
C LEU A 64 -7.14 -12.35 -3.08
N THR A 65 -6.33 -12.90 -2.17
CA THR A 65 -6.50 -12.71 -0.72
C THR A 65 -5.46 -11.72 -0.19
N VAL A 66 -5.69 -11.17 1.01
CA VAL A 66 -4.69 -10.35 1.72
C VAL A 66 -3.39 -11.14 1.94
N ALA A 67 -3.46 -12.44 2.19
CA ALA A 67 -2.27 -13.28 2.33
C ALA A 67 -1.47 -13.34 1.01
N THR A 68 -2.15 -13.50 -0.13
CA THR A 68 -1.54 -13.49 -1.46
C THR A 68 -0.89 -12.14 -1.77
N ILE A 69 -1.53 -11.02 -1.40
CA ILE A 69 -0.95 -9.68 -1.57
C ILE A 69 0.31 -9.54 -0.71
N LYS A 70 0.25 -9.96 0.56
CA LYS A 70 1.38 -9.87 1.49
C LYS A 70 2.57 -10.73 1.09
N ALA A 71 2.34 -11.86 0.42
CA ALA A 71 3.41 -12.69 -0.13
C ALA A 71 4.22 -11.99 -1.24
N LYS A 72 3.65 -10.96 -1.90
CA LYS A 72 4.35 -10.14 -2.90
C LYS A 72 5.15 -8.99 -2.29
N LEU A 73 4.96 -8.70 -0.99
CA LEU A 73 5.73 -7.68 -0.31
C LEU A 73 7.13 -8.20 -0.03
N GLU A 74 8.12 -7.31 -0.02
CA GLU A 74 9.48 -7.67 0.39
C GLU A 74 9.45 -8.28 1.82
N PRO A 75 10.23 -9.34 2.10
CA PRO A 75 10.31 -9.91 3.43
C PRO A 75 10.79 -8.92 4.49
N VAL A 76 10.19 -8.96 5.68
CA VAL A 76 10.54 -8.07 6.80
C VAL A 76 12.03 -8.06 7.16
N PRO A 77 12.77 -9.19 7.14
CA PRO A 77 14.21 -9.18 7.41
C PRO A 77 15.01 -8.30 6.44
N ASN A 78 14.64 -8.26 5.16
CA ASN A 78 15.36 -7.45 4.16
C ASN A 78 15.23 -5.97 4.50
N TYR A 79 14.02 -5.51 4.87
CA TYR A 79 13.81 -4.15 5.36
C TYR A 79 14.62 -3.81 6.60
N TYR A 80 14.64 -4.74 7.56
CA TYR A 80 15.33 -4.57 8.82
C TYR A 80 16.82 -4.28 8.62
N HIS A 81 17.47 -5.07 7.75
CA HIS A 81 18.88 -4.91 7.41
C HIS A 81 19.14 -3.67 6.53
N ASN A 82 18.32 -3.44 5.50
CA ASN A 82 18.53 -2.36 4.54
C ASN A 82 18.34 -0.95 5.12
N GLN A 83 17.55 -0.82 6.19
CA GLN A 83 17.18 0.49 6.75
C GLN A 83 17.84 0.80 8.10
N TYR A 84 18.85 0.00 8.50
CA TYR A 84 19.54 0.13 9.79
C TYR A 84 18.57 0.30 10.96
N CYS A 85 17.45 -0.45 10.92
CA CYS A 85 16.43 -0.36 11.95
C CYS A 85 17.03 -0.96 13.23
N ARG A 86 16.98 -0.23 14.35
CA ARG A 86 17.59 -0.65 15.63
C ARG A 86 16.63 -1.38 16.57
N GLU A 87 15.44 -1.71 16.09
CA GLU A 87 14.38 -2.40 16.85
C GLU A 87 14.54 -3.92 16.75
N PRO A 88 14.01 -4.74 17.67
CA PRO A 88 13.95 -6.18 17.44
C PRO A 88 13.21 -6.54 16.15
N LEU A 89 13.68 -7.56 15.42
CA LEU A 89 13.06 -7.98 14.15
C LEU A 89 11.57 -8.32 14.34
N GLU A 90 11.23 -8.94 15.47
CA GLU A 90 9.87 -9.28 15.86
C GLU A 90 8.98 -8.04 15.98
N ALA A 91 9.52 -6.91 16.43
CA ALA A 91 8.77 -5.67 16.52
C ALA A 91 8.44 -5.10 15.13
N CYS A 92 9.34 -5.32 14.17
CA CYS A 92 9.11 -4.97 12.77
C CYS A 92 8.10 -5.92 12.10
N ILE A 93 8.16 -7.23 12.39
CA ILE A 93 7.23 -8.24 11.88
C ILE A 93 5.81 -7.98 12.38
N ASN A 94 5.66 -7.80 13.69
CA ASN A 94 4.37 -7.61 14.34
C ASN A 94 3.84 -6.16 14.26
N GLU A 95 4.56 -5.27 13.56
CA GLU A 95 4.18 -3.86 13.39
C GLU A 95 4.07 -3.08 14.72
N THR A 96 4.67 -3.60 15.79
CA THR A 96 4.70 -2.95 17.12
C THR A 96 5.77 -1.88 17.20
N CYS A 97 6.76 -1.89 16.29
CA CYS A 97 7.79 -0.85 16.21
C CYS A 97 7.27 0.53 15.80
N MET A 98 5.98 0.65 15.43
CA MET A 98 5.35 1.94 15.11
C MET A 98 5.45 2.94 16.27
N ALA A 99 5.36 2.47 17.51
CA ALA A 99 5.43 3.32 18.70
C ALA A 99 6.88 3.65 19.11
N SER A 100 7.81 2.71 18.97
CA SER A 100 9.21 2.87 19.38
C SER A 100 10.07 3.55 18.30
N ASN A 101 9.80 3.26 17.01
CA ASN A 101 10.54 3.80 15.87
C ASN A 101 9.63 4.09 14.67
N PRO A 102 8.83 5.18 14.73
CA PRO A 102 7.90 5.55 13.67
C PRO A 102 8.57 5.86 12.32
N SER A 103 9.85 6.27 12.33
CA SER A 103 10.60 6.55 11.09
C SER A 103 10.91 5.27 10.33
N CYS A 104 11.47 4.25 11.00
CA CYS A 104 11.69 2.93 10.38
C CYS A 104 10.36 2.32 9.91
N PHE A 105 9.31 2.40 10.75
CA PHE A 105 7.98 1.93 10.36
C PHE A 105 7.44 2.64 9.10
N SER A 106 7.56 3.96 9.02
CA SER A 106 7.10 4.74 7.85
C SER A 106 7.83 4.33 6.58
N ASN A 107 9.14 4.06 6.66
CA ASN A 107 9.92 3.63 5.50
C ASN A 107 9.55 2.20 5.04
N LYS A 108 9.31 1.27 5.99
CA LYS A 108 8.70 -0.04 5.67
C LYS A 108 7.36 0.15 4.96
N MET A 109 6.49 1.01 5.49
CA MET A 109 5.17 1.26 4.89
C MET A 109 5.26 1.88 3.50
N LYS A 110 6.21 2.80 3.24
CA LYS A 110 6.40 3.38 1.90
C LYS A 110 6.68 2.30 0.85
N THR A 111 7.58 1.36 1.13
CA THR A 111 7.88 0.29 0.17
C THR A 111 6.69 -0.66 0.01
N GLN A 112 6.00 -1.01 1.10
CA GLN A 112 4.78 -1.81 1.01
C GLN A 112 3.72 -1.12 0.15
N LEU A 113 3.49 0.18 0.36
CA LEU A 113 2.57 0.98 -0.43
C LEU A 113 2.95 0.96 -1.91
N LYS A 114 4.24 1.11 -2.27
CA LYS A 114 4.68 1.04 -3.67
C LYS A 114 4.27 -0.29 -4.34
N VAL A 115 4.48 -1.42 -3.66
CA VAL A 115 4.08 -2.74 -4.17
C VAL A 115 2.56 -2.86 -4.26
N THR A 116 1.83 -2.49 -3.21
CA THR A 116 0.36 -2.53 -3.20
C THR A 116 -0.24 -1.70 -4.33
N LEU A 117 0.32 -0.52 -4.59
CA LEU A 117 -0.14 0.37 -5.66
C LEU A 117 0.17 -0.18 -7.05
N ALA A 118 1.33 -0.81 -7.24
CA ALA A 118 1.64 -1.51 -8.49
C ALA A 118 0.64 -2.64 -8.77
N ILE A 119 0.25 -3.40 -7.74
CA ILE A 119 -0.79 -4.44 -7.87
C ILE A 119 -2.14 -3.80 -8.19
N LEU A 120 -2.55 -2.77 -7.45
CA LEU A 120 -3.85 -2.14 -7.65
C LEU A 120 -3.98 -1.54 -9.05
N ARG A 121 -2.92 -0.93 -9.60
CA ARG A 121 -2.92 -0.39 -10.96
C ARG A 121 -3.33 -1.41 -11.99
N THR A 122 -2.92 -2.68 -11.86
CA THR A 122 -3.30 -3.72 -12.83
C THR A 122 -4.80 -3.96 -12.90
N TYR A 123 -5.57 -3.57 -11.87
CA TYR A 123 -7.03 -3.66 -11.83
C TYR A 123 -7.75 -2.37 -12.24
N LEU A 124 -7.03 -1.25 -12.29
CA LEU A 124 -7.58 0.06 -12.64
C LEU A 124 -7.37 0.42 -14.11
N THR A 125 -6.37 -0.17 -14.78
CA THR A 125 -6.21 -0.03 -16.23
C THR A 125 -7.24 -0.89 -16.99
N PRO A 126 -7.87 -0.35 -18.05
CA PRO A 126 -8.73 -1.14 -18.92
C PRO A 126 -7.92 -2.30 -19.51
N VAL A 127 -8.49 -3.50 -19.47
CA VAL A 127 -7.94 -4.62 -20.26
C VAL A 127 -8.21 -4.27 -21.72
N GLU A 128 -7.16 -4.04 -22.51
CA GLU A 128 -7.31 -3.93 -23.96
C GLU A 128 -8.00 -5.20 -24.44
N LYS A 129 -9.23 -5.06 -24.96
CA LYS A 129 -9.91 -6.18 -25.59
C LYS A 129 -9.10 -6.51 -26.84
N GLU A 130 -8.47 -7.68 -26.87
CA GLU A 130 -7.91 -8.23 -28.11
C GLU A 130 -9.01 -8.15 -29.18
N THR A 131 -8.76 -7.35 -30.21
CA THR A 131 -9.67 -7.27 -31.35
C THR A 131 -9.59 -8.65 -32.02
N PRO A 132 -10.71 -9.39 -32.18
CA PRO A 132 -10.66 -10.66 -32.88
C PRO A 132 -10.07 -10.40 -34.26
N GLN A 133 -8.92 -11.02 -34.57
CA GLN A 133 -8.42 -11.00 -35.93
C GLN A 133 -9.53 -11.56 -36.83
N PRO A 134 -9.99 -10.84 -37.85
CA PRO A 134 -10.91 -11.43 -38.82
C PRO A 134 -10.17 -12.61 -39.44
N GLY A 135 -10.74 -13.81 -39.25
CA GLY A 135 -10.16 -15.05 -39.76
C GLY A 135 -9.88 -14.96 -41.25
N LEU A 136 -8.68 -15.41 -41.64
CA LEU A 136 -8.32 -15.73 -43.02
C LEU A 136 -8.76 -17.16 -43.35
#